data_AF-A0A6B3UJS8-F1
#
_entry.id   AF-A0A6B3UJS8-F1
#
_cell.length_a   1.000
_cell.length_b   1.000
_cell.length_c   1.000
_cell.angle_alpha   90.00
_cell.angle_beta   90.00
_cell.angle_gamma   90.00
#
_symmetry.space_group_name_H-M   'P 1'
#
loop_
_entity.id
_entity.type
_entity.pdbx_description
1 polymer ?
#
loop_
_entity_poly.entity_id
_entity_poly.type
_entity_poly.pdbx_seq_one_letter_code
_entity_poly.pdbx_strand_id
1 'polypeptide(L)'
;MSSRFAVLAACAAVFCAVAGAAAAGPAPQISISTTPETKGPYVGWTTGADGAPRYAPAGVTLPAAVAGQAEPELRDLEKGSDGAARYGAPGDDQIWTSVYVFKPGVADVALLTLQADAAVRRAGVPAGEAQAASLDGAAVGRRVLYPAYDGIVHGLTIARAGPWVVKVRTSGPAGRPEAVAAAMDEALSGVRWDQNAFAPAPAVTTLAPCPADGKRKPAKPAAMDTTDVLGALVVTAAAAQKSAETPLDLAHACLVAGAYTPERPIQIVHFADPDSGRRERTLVLLGDAGAALDISSSPSLQGGKPKYVMGKREGGDSYSVVGAFKDWPSDQQILDLFKR
;
A
#
# COMPACT_ATOMS: atom_id res chain seq x y z
N MET A 1 -19.36 -71.02 15.84
CA MET A 1 -20.14 -71.58 14.70
C MET A 1 -20.61 -70.40 13.86
N SER A 2 -20.25 -70.28 12.58
CA SER A 2 -20.97 -70.81 11.39
C SER A 2 -22.36 -70.19 11.21
N SER A 3 -22.84 -69.63 10.09
CA SER A 3 -22.34 -69.29 8.71
C SER A 3 -23.18 -68.07 8.22
N ARG A 4 -22.83 -67.11 7.34
CA ARG A 4 -22.20 -67.03 5.99
C ARG A 4 -23.08 -67.51 4.81
N PHE A 5 -23.36 -66.58 3.86
CA PHE A 5 -24.12 -66.70 2.58
C PHE A 5 -25.65 -66.99 2.73
N ALA A 6 -26.57 -66.68 1.79
CA ALA A 6 -26.54 -66.20 0.38
C ALA A 6 -27.89 -65.49 0.01
N VAL A 7 -28.29 -64.97 -1.19
CA VAL A 7 -27.71 -64.38 -2.46
C VAL A 7 -28.89 -63.97 -3.42
N LEU A 8 -28.70 -63.09 -4.44
CA LEU A 8 -29.70 -62.54 -5.45
C LEU A 8 -30.82 -61.62 -4.86
N ALA A 9 -31.62 -60.79 -5.56
CA ALA A 9 -31.64 -60.04 -6.87
C ALA A 9 -32.97 -59.21 -6.95
N ALA A 10 -33.25 -58.22 -7.83
CA ALA A 10 -32.48 -57.24 -8.64
C ALA A 10 -33.44 -56.16 -9.28
N CYS A 11 -32.88 -55.10 -9.90
CA CYS A 11 -33.45 -54.18 -10.93
C CYS A 11 -34.75 -53.36 -10.71
N ALA A 12 -34.60 -52.04 -10.45
CA ALA A 12 -35.22 -50.87 -11.15
C ALA A 12 -34.69 -49.58 -10.47
N ALA A 13 -34.10 -48.56 -11.13
CA ALA A 13 -34.65 -47.63 -12.13
C ALA A 13 -35.80 -46.76 -11.57
N VAL A 14 -35.80 -45.41 -11.65
CA VAL A 14 -34.87 -44.47 -12.31
C VAL A 14 -34.99 -43.04 -11.73
N PHE A 15 -33.99 -42.17 -11.95
CA PHE A 15 -33.97 -40.69 -11.73
C PHE A 15 -34.35 -40.13 -10.33
N CYS A 16 -33.39 -39.48 -9.65
CA CYS A 16 -33.62 -38.13 -9.12
C CYS A 16 -32.31 -37.33 -8.87
N ALA A 17 -32.35 -36.03 -9.20
CA ALA A 17 -31.41 -34.94 -8.90
C ALA A 17 -29.99 -35.25 -8.38
N VAL A 18 -28.97 -35.12 -9.25
CA VAL A 18 -27.61 -34.75 -8.82
C VAL A 18 -27.60 -33.27 -8.43
N ALA A 19 -27.96 -32.97 -7.19
CA ALA A 19 -27.81 -31.64 -6.61
C ALA A 19 -26.33 -31.34 -6.35
N GLY A 20 -25.62 -30.90 -7.38
CA GLY A 20 -24.20 -30.53 -7.32
C GLY A 20 -23.97 -29.36 -6.36
N ALA A 21 -23.72 -29.65 -5.08
CA ALA A 21 -23.35 -28.68 -4.08
C ALA A 21 -21.96 -28.12 -4.40
N ALA A 22 -21.93 -27.01 -5.13
CA ALA A 22 -20.70 -26.26 -5.39
C ALA A 22 -20.12 -25.78 -4.05
N ALA A 23 -19.11 -26.50 -3.57
CA ALA A 23 -18.50 -26.26 -2.26
C ALA A 23 -18.05 -24.80 -2.16
N ALA A 24 -18.53 -24.09 -1.14
CA ALA A 24 -18.00 -22.78 -0.82
C ALA A 24 -16.56 -22.98 -0.34
N GLY A 25 -15.59 -22.49 -1.13
CA GLY A 25 -14.19 -22.50 -0.72
C GLY A 25 -13.99 -21.73 0.60
N PRO A 26 -12.94 -22.05 1.38
CA PRO A 26 -12.63 -21.31 2.59
C PRO A 26 -12.43 -19.83 2.28
N ALA A 27 -12.73 -18.97 3.25
CA ALA A 27 -12.50 -17.53 3.11
C ALA A 27 -10.99 -17.26 2.85
N PRO A 28 -10.64 -16.32 1.95
CA PRO A 28 -9.25 -16.03 1.64
C PRO A 28 -8.53 -15.46 2.87
N GLN A 29 -7.54 -16.19 3.38
CA GLN A 29 -6.72 -15.76 4.51
C GLN A 29 -5.53 -14.94 4.03
N ILE A 30 -5.39 -13.72 4.55
CA ILE A 30 -4.34 -12.78 4.12
C ILE A 30 -3.22 -12.72 5.15
N SER A 31 -2.10 -13.37 4.84
CA SER A 31 -0.84 -13.20 5.54
C SER A 31 -0.18 -11.87 5.11
N ILE A 32 -0.30 -10.85 5.97
CA ILE A 32 0.63 -9.72 5.92
C ILE A 32 2.01 -10.26 6.30
N SER A 33 2.94 -10.25 5.35
CA SER A 33 4.35 -10.57 5.59
C SER A 33 5.07 -9.32 6.08
N THR A 34 5.49 -9.32 7.34
CA THR A 34 6.57 -8.43 7.79
C THR A 34 7.89 -9.09 7.42
N THR A 35 8.41 -8.80 6.22
CA THR A 35 9.66 -9.37 5.73
C THR A 35 10.80 -9.06 6.71
N PRO A 36 11.53 -10.07 7.22
CA PRO A 36 12.57 -9.84 8.22
C PRO A 36 13.82 -9.16 7.62
N GLU A 37 14.42 -8.28 8.41
CA GLU A 37 15.60 -7.49 8.03
C GLU A 37 16.82 -8.37 7.71
N THR A 38 17.32 -8.29 6.47
CA THR A 38 18.50 -9.03 6.02
C THR A 38 19.78 -8.22 6.19
N LYS A 39 20.56 -8.52 7.24
CA LYS A 39 21.95 -8.04 7.38
C LYS A 39 22.90 -8.75 6.40
N GLY A 40 22.91 -8.29 5.16
CA GLY A 40 23.89 -8.63 4.14
C GLY A 40 24.75 -7.42 3.73
N PRO A 41 25.67 -7.55 2.76
CA PRO A 41 26.27 -6.40 2.10
C PRO A 41 25.17 -5.59 1.38
N TYR A 42 25.32 -4.27 1.38
CA TYR A 42 24.34 -3.33 0.83
C TYR A 42 24.40 -3.27 -0.70
N VAL A 43 23.91 -4.32 -1.36
CA VAL A 43 24.01 -4.54 -2.82
C VAL A 43 23.27 -3.48 -3.66
N GLY A 44 22.27 -2.80 -3.10
CA GLY A 44 21.62 -1.68 -3.77
C GLY A 44 22.39 -0.35 -3.67
N TRP A 45 23.40 -0.26 -2.80
CA TRP A 45 24.06 0.99 -2.43
C TRP A 45 25.46 1.14 -3.03
N THR A 46 25.77 2.37 -3.42
CA THR A 46 27.03 2.80 -4.03
C THR A 46 27.43 4.16 -3.49
N THR A 47 28.68 4.57 -3.68
CA THR A 47 29.16 5.92 -3.35
C THR A 47 29.18 6.78 -4.61
N GLY A 48 28.56 7.96 -4.56
CA GLY A 48 28.63 8.96 -5.63
C GLY A 48 30.02 9.60 -5.75
N ALA A 49 30.26 10.31 -6.86
CA ALA A 49 31.55 10.96 -7.12
C ALA A 49 31.94 12.03 -6.08
N ASP A 50 30.96 12.55 -5.34
CA ASP A 50 31.09 13.50 -4.24
C ASP A 50 31.10 12.86 -2.84
N GLY A 51 31.18 11.52 -2.75
CA GLY A 51 31.14 10.77 -1.48
C GLY A 51 29.73 10.48 -0.95
N ALA A 52 28.69 11.10 -1.53
CA ALA A 52 27.32 10.93 -1.08
C ALA A 52 26.73 9.52 -1.39
N PRO A 53 25.89 8.95 -0.51
CA PRO A 53 25.34 7.61 -0.70
C PRO A 53 24.27 7.56 -1.79
N ARG A 54 24.44 6.63 -2.74
CA ARG A 54 23.61 6.47 -3.94
C ARG A 54 22.96 5.10 -4.01
N TYR A 55 21.63 5.08 -4.07
CA TYR A 55 20.83 3.89 -4.32
C TYR A 55 20.74 3.63 -5.82
N ALA A 56 21.54 2.67 -6.30
CA ALA A 56 21.73 2.42 -7.72
C ALA A 56 20.47 1.92 -8.47
N PRO A 57 19.61 1.04 -7.92
CA PRO A 57 18.40 0.56 -8.61
C PRO A 57 17.42 1.66 -9.03
N ALA A 58 17.47 2.81 -8.35
CA ALA A 58 16.52 3.91 -8.50
C ALA A 58 17.15 5.21 -9.04
N GLY A 59 18.47 5.24 -9.28
CA GLY A 59 19.17 6.44 -9.76
C GLY A 59 19.19 7.60 -8.75
N VAL A 60 19.12 7.29 -7.45
CA VAL A 60 18.93 8.28 -6.37
C VAL A 60 20.22 8.46 -5.59
N THR A 61 20.69 9.69 -5.43
CA THR A 61 21.77 10.02 -4.49
C THR A 61 21.21 10.86 -3.35
N LEU A 62 21.25 10.33 -2.14
CA LEU A 62 20.83 11.03 -0.92
C LEU A 62 21.93 12.00 -0.46
N PRO A 63 21.64 13.01 0.38
CA PRO A 63 22.67 13.90 0.88
C PRO A 63 23.73 13.17 1.72
N ALA A 64 24.97 13.69 1.74
CA ALA A 64 26.05 13.12 2.54
C ALA A 64 25.86 13.31 4.06
N ALA A 65 25.08 14.31 4.47
CA ALA A 65 24.70 14.59 5.85
C ALA A 65 23.29 15.21 5.93
N VAL A 66 22.67 15.13 7.10
CA VAL A 66 21.38 15.78 7.43
C VAL A 66 21.41 16.29 8.86
N ALA A 67 21.04 17.54 9.12
CA ALA A 67 21.10 18.19 10.44
C ALA A 67 22.49 18.09 11.10
N GLY A 68 23.55 18.10 10.28
CA GLY A 68 24.93 17.87 10.71
C GLY A 68 25.32 16.41 10.99
N GLN A 69 24.38 15.45 10.90
CA GLN A 69 24.67 14.02 11.00
C GLN A 69 25.18 13.51 9.65
N ALA A 70 26.48 13.25 9.53
CA ALA A 70 27.10 12.60 8.36
C ALA A 70 27.04 11.07 8.46
N GLU A 71 27.57 10.37 7.43
CA GLU A 71 27.77 8.91 7.40
C GLU A 71 26.50 8.10 7.78
N PRO A 72 25.40 8.22 7.01
CA PRO A 72 24.16 7.52 7.33
C PRO A 72 24.32 6.00 7.30
N GLU A 73 23.65 5.33 8.23
CA GLU A 73 23.53 3.87 8.21
C GLU A 73 22.61 3.45 7.05
N LEU A 74 23.21 2.90 6.00
CA LEU A 74 22.51 2.34 4.84
C LEU A 74 21.96 0.95 5.16
N ARG A 75 20.83 0.57 4.54
CA ARG A 75 20.22 -0.77 4.59
C ARG A 75 19.52 -1.10 3.28
N ASP A 76 19.46 -2.39 2.95
CA ASP A 76 18.54 -2.95 1.96
C ASP A 76 17.37 -3.64 2.70
N LEU A 77 16.14 -3.43 2.26
CA LEU A 77 14.92 -3.88 2.97
C LEU A 77 14.31 -5.12 2.32
N GLU A 78 13.86 -5.02 1.07
CA GLU A 78 13.30 -6.15 0.32
C GLU A 78 14.30 -6.63 -0.75
N LYS A 79 15.17 -7.59 -0.40
CA LYS A 79 16.08 -8.29 -1.33
C LYS A 79 16.93 -7.40 -2.28
N GLY A 80 17.16 -6.13 -1.93
CA GLY A 80 17.87 -5.16 -2.77
C GLY A 80 17.01 -4.45 -3.83
N SER A 81 15.66 -4.53 -3.77
CA SER A 81 14.78 -3.64 -4.54
C SER A 81 14.46 -2.33 -3.82
N ASP A 82 14.31 -2.39 -2.48
CA ASP A 82 14.05 -1.22 -1.64
C ASP A 82 15.24 -0.94 -0.71
N GLY A 83 15.61 0.34 -0.55
CA GLY A 83 16.71 0.81 0.28
C GLY A 83 16.28 1.79 1.37
N ALA A 84 17.07 1.89 2.43
CA ALA A 84 16.94 2.92 3.46
C ALA A 84 18.31 3.49 3.87
N ALA A 85 18.31 4.73 4.35
CA ALA A 85 19.46 5.40 4.95
C ALA A 85 19.03 6.13 6.23
N ARG A 86 19.80 6.00 7.31
CA ARG A 86 19.49 6.59 8.62
C ARG A 86 20.60 7.53 9.09
N TYR A 87 20.27 8.82 9.18
CA TYR A 87 21.12 9.90 9.67
C TYR A 87 20.87 10.10 11.17
N GLY A 88 21.92 9.96 11.99
CA GLY A 88 21.82 9.98 13.45
C GLY A 88 21.15 8.73 14.03
N ALA A 89 21.08 8.66 15.36
CA ALA A 89 20.38 7.60 16.10
C ALA A 89 19.26 8.22 16.97
N PRO A 90 18.16 7.49 17.24
CA PRO A 90 17.20 7.88 18.27
C PRO A 90 17.89 8.00 19.63
N GLY A 91 17.68 9.13 20.30
CA GLY A 91 18.26 9.44 21.60
C GLY A 91 17.85 10.82 22.07
N ASP A 92 18.01 11.08 23.36
CA ASP A 92 17.57 12.32 24.00
C ASP A 92 18.24 13.56 23.37
N ASP A 93 17.47 14.64 23.22
CA ASP A 93 17.83 15.92 22.58
C ASP A 93 18.30 15.90 21.10
N GLN A 94 18.46 14.72 20.48
CA GLN A 94 18.93 14.57 19.10
C GLN A 94 17.79 14.58 18.06
N ILE A 95 18.14 14.99 16.84
CA ILE A 95 17.28 14.88 15.66
C ILE A 95 17.83 13.75 14.80
N TRP A 96 16.97 12.81 14.39
CA TRP A 96 17.32 11.71 13.50
C TRP A 96 16.40 11.68 12.28
N THR A 97 16.94 11.30 11.12
CA THR A 97 16.22 11.23 9.85
C THR A 97 16.43 9.87 9.20
N SER A 98 15.34 9.16 8.90
CA SER A 98 15.34 7.96 8.07
C SER A 98 14.77 8.28 6.69
N VAL A 99 15.54 8.07 5.64
CA VAL A 99 15.12 8.19 4.24
C VAL A 99 14.94 6.80 3.65
N TYR A 100 13.81 6.56 3.00
CA TYR A 100 13.48 5.29 2.34
C TYR A 100 13.31 5.52 0.84
N VAL A 101 13.94 4.68 0.01
CA VAL A 101 13.83 4.67 -1.45
C VAL A 101 13.20 3.34 -1.87
N PHE A 102 11.98 3.38 -2.40
CA PHE A 102 11.19 2.17 -2.68
C PHE A 102 10.30 2.32 -3.92
N LYS A 103 9.96 1.21 -4.57
CA LYS A 103 9.00 1.19 -5.69
C LYS A 103 7.64 0.70 -5.18
N PRO A 104 6.68 1.59 -4.85
CA PRO A 104 5.44 1.20 -4.20
C PRO A 104 4.46 0.47 -5.14
N GLY A 105 3.68 -0.44 -4.58
CA GLY A 105 2.54 -1.05 -5.28
C GLY A 105 1.47 -0.03 -5.70
N VAL A 106 1.32 1.08 -4.97
CA VAL A 106 0.49 2.24 -5.30
C VAL A 106 1.31 3.53 -5.20
N ALA A 107 1.70 4.10 -6.35
CA ALA A 107 2.59 5.27 -6.46
C ALA A 107 1.91 6.63 -6.25
N ASP A 108 0.68 6.67 -5.74
CA ASP A 108 -0.03 7.92 -5.49
C ASP A 108 0.43 8.56 -4.17
N VAL A 109 0.98 9.77 -4.25
CA VAL A 109 1.58 10.46 -3.09
C VAL A 109 0.53 10.77 -2.01
N ALA A 110 -0.73 11.04 -2.37
CA ALA A 110 -1.78 11.31 -1.39
C ALA A 110 -2.18 10.04 -0.63
N LEU A 111 -2.29 8.89 -1.31
CA LEU A 111 -2.55 7.59 -0.68
C LEU A 111 -1.36 7.10 0.15
N LEU A 112 -0.13 7.31 -0.32
CA LEU A 112 1.10 7.02 0.44
C LEU A 112 1.21 7.87 1.71
N THR A 113 0.75 9.13 1.67
CA THR A 113 0.69 9.99 2.85
C THR A 113 -0.32 9.46 3.86
N LEU A 114 -1.50 9.01 3.41
CA LEU A 114 -2.51 8.37 4.26
C LEU A 114 -1.99 7.06 4.91
N GLN A 115 -1.20 6.28 4.19
CA GLN A 115 -0.54 5.08 4.71
C GLN A 115 0.49 5.37 5.80
N ALA A 116 1.35 6.36 5.55
CA ALA A 116 2.36 6.77 6.51
C ALA A 116 1.74 7.46 7.75
N ASP A 117 0.65 8.22 7.57
CA ASP A 117 -0.17 8.78 8.66
C ASP A 117 -0.80 7.68 9.53
N ALA A 118 -1.38 6.65 8.93
CA ALA A 118 -1.90 5.49 9.66
C ALA A 118 -0.78 4.80 10.49
N ALA A 119 0.43 4.70 9.95
CA ALA A 119 1.57 4.12 10.67
C ALA A 119 2.07 5.00 11.83
N VAL A 120 2.12 6.32 11.66
CA VAL A 120 2.51 7.28 12.72
C VAL A 120 1.46 7.30 13.84
N ARG A 121 0.18 7.43 13.49
CA ARG A 121 -0.94 7.43 14.45
C ARG A 121 -1.12 6.10 15.19
N ARG A 122 -0.53 5.01 14.68
CA ARG A 122 -0.50 3.71 15.38
C ARG A 122 0.33 3.77 16.65
N ALA A 123 1.33 4.65 16.71
CA ALA A 123 2.14 4.90 17.90
C ALA A 123 1.48 5.87 18.90
N GLY A 124 0.20 6.23 18.71
CA GLY A 124 -0.55 7.14 19.59
C GLY A 124 -0.43 8.63 19.22
N VAL A 125 0.47 8.97 18.30
CA VAL A 125 0.68 10.34 17.80
C VAL A 125 -0.61 10.92 17.20
N PRO A 126 -1.01 12.16 17.53
CA PRO A 126 -2.14 12.83 16.90
C PRO A 126 -1.95 13.01 15.38
N ALA A 127 -3.03 13.11 14.62
CA ALA A 127 -2.93 13.39 13.18
C ALA A 127 -2.33 14.78 12.93
N GLY A 128 -1.41 14.87 11.96
CA GLY A 128 -0.83 16.14 11.49
C GLY A 128 -1.55 16.68 10.24
N GLU A 129 -1.33 17.95 9.92
CA GLU A 129 -1.87 18.56 8.70
C GLU A 129 -0.93 18.31 7.50
N ALA A 130 -1.49 17.81 6.40
CA ALA A 130 -0.73 17.46 5.20
C ALA A 130 -0.68 18.63 4.21
N GLN A 131 0.53 19.13 3.94
CA GLN A 131 0.83 20.25 3.04
C GLN A 131 1.55 19.73 1.77
N ALA A 132 1.72 20.60 0.77
CA ALA A 132 2.59 20.30 -0.37
C ALA A 132 4.06 20.32 0.07
N ALA A 133 4.86 19.38 -0.42
CA ALA A 133 6.33 19.43 -0.34
C ALA A 133 6.88 19.94 -1.67
N SER A 134 7.75 20.93 -1.61
CA SER A 134 8.28 21.61 -2.80
C SER A 134 9.81 21.59 -2.83
N LEU A 135 10.36 21.52 -4.04
CA LEU A 135 11.79 21.64 -4.33
C LEU A 135 11.96 22.66 -5.46
N ASP A 136 12.86 23.62 -5.28
CA ASP A 136 13.11 24.73 -6.21
C ASP A 136 11.85 25.48 -6.68
N GLY A 137 10.84 25.56 -5.80
CA GLY A 137 9.54 26.18 -6.05
C GLY A 137 8.49 25.28 -6.74
N ALA A 138 8.89 24.12 -7.26
CA ALA A 138 7.98 23.13 -7.83
C ALA A 138 7.45 22.15 -6.77
N ALA A 139 6.16 21.81 -6.81
CA ALA A 139 5.58 20.80 -5.92
C ALA A 139 6.03 19.38 -6.38
N VAL A 140 6.74 18.67 -5.50
CA VAL A 140 7.32 17.34 -5.76
C VAL A 140 6.78 16.24 -4.83
N GLY A 141 6.04 16.62 -3.79
CA GLY A 141 5.47 15.66 -2.84
C GLY A 141 4.41 16.22 -1.90
N ARG A 142 4.17 15.50 -0.80
CA ARG A 142 3.42 15.98 0.37
C ARG A 142 4.30 15.91 1.61
N ARG A 143 4.10 16.82 2.55
CA ARG A 143 4.74 16.85 3.87
C ARG A 143 3.70 16.92 4.99
N VAL A 144 4.03 16.38 6.15
CA VAL A 144 3.23 16.42 7.39
C VAL A 144 4.18 16.68 8.55
N LEU A 145 3.89 17.71 9.35
CA LEU A 145 4.49 17.86 10.68
C LEU A 145 3.44 17.47 11.71
N TYR A 146 3.78 16.53 12.58
CA TYR A 146 2.86 15.99 13.57
C TYR A 146 2.93 16.80 14.88
N PRO A 147 1.81 16.98 15.60
CA PRO A 147 1.83 17.54 16.95
C PRO A 147 2.75 16.73 17.88
N ALA A 148 3.36 17.42 18.85
CA ALA A 148 4.24 16.78 19.82
C ALA A 148 3.51 15.69 20.61
N TYR A 149 4.14 14.52 20.74
CA TYR A 149 3.63 13.36 21.46
C TYR A 149 4.79 12.66 22.19
N ASP A 150 4.58 12.29 23.45
CA ASP A 150 5.59 11.63 24.30
C ASP A 150 6.99 12.31 24.28
N GLY A 151 7.00 13.65 24.33
CA GLY A 151 8.24 14.45 24.28
C GLY A 151 8.90 14.58 22.90
N ILE A 152 8.35 13.96 21.86
CA ILE A 152 8.91 13.90 20.49
C ILE A 152 7.99 14.65 19.50
N VAL A 153 8.58 15.29 18.49
CA VAL A 153 7.88 15.76 17.28
C VAL A 153 8.35 14.94 16.09
N HIS A 154 7.40 14.55 15.24
CA HIS A 154 7.66 13.77 14.02
C HIS A 154 7.39 14.61 12.77
N GLY A 155 8.23 14.45 11.75
CA GLY A 155 8.04 14.97 10.40
C GLY A 155 8.02 13.82 9.39
N LEU A 156 7.17 13.94 8.38
CA LEU A 156 7.06 13.04 7.24
C LEU A 156 7.05 13.85 5.95
N THR A 157 7.87 13.46 4.97
CA THR A 157 7.75 13.95 3.59
C THR A 157 7.77 12.76 2.62
N ILE A 158 6.92 12.79 1.59
CA ILE A 158 6.85 11.77 0.55
C ILE A 158 6.88 12.47 -0.81
N ALA A 159 7.87 12.16 -1.65
CA ALA A 159 8.03 12.69 -2.99
C ALA A 159 8.14 11.57 -4.04
N ARG A 160 7.62 11.81 -5.25
CA ARG A 160 7.60 10.82 -6.34
C ARG A 160 8.72 11.10 -7.36
N ALA A 161 9.39 10.05 -7.79
CA ALA A 161 10.46 10.08 -8.77
C ALA A 161 10.29 8.95 -9.81
N GLY A 162 9.60 9.26 -10.91
CA GLY A 162 9.24 8.28 -11.94
C GLY A 162 8.38 7.14 -11.35
N PRO A 163 8.85 5.88 -11.35
CA PRO A 163 8.18 4.78 -10.66
C PRO A 163 8.55 4.65 -9.17
N TRP A 164 9.57 5.36 -8.70
CA TRP A 164 10.10 5.31 -7.33
C TRP A 164 9.49 6.39 -6.43
N VAL A 165 9.62 6.19 -5.12
CA VAL A 165 9.24 7.15 -4.08
C VAL A 165 10.37 7.29 -3.08
N VAL A 166 10.65 8.54 -2.70
CA VAL A 166 11.40 8.87 -1.47
C VAL A 166 10.42 9.22 -0.37
N LYS A 167 10.55 8.53 0.77
CA LYS A 167 9.87 8.85 2.03
C LYS A 167 10.93 9.27 3.04
N VAL A 168 10.89 10.52 3.48
CA VAL A 168 11.69 11.04 4.59
C VAL A 168 10.84 10.95 5.86
N ARG A 169 11.38 10.37 6.93
CA ARG A 169 10.87 10.51 8.29
C ARG A 169 11.93 11.16 9.15
N THR A 170 11.62 12.33 9.71
CA THR A 170 12.48 13.01 10.68
C THR A 170 11.80 12.99 12.04
N SER A 171 12.56 12.93 13.12
CA SER A 171 12.02 13.03 14.48
C SER A 171 13.05 13.65 15.42
N GLY A 172 12.57 14.27 16.49
CA GLY A 172 13.42 14.95 17.47
C GLY A 172 12.58 15.57 18.61
N PRO A 173 13.19 16.38 19.48
CA PRO A 173 12.55 16.83 20.71
C PRO A 173 11.37 17.77 20.48
N ALA A 174 10.36 17.70 21.34
CA ALA A 174 9.18 18.56 21.28
C ALA A 174 9.49 20.06 21.43
N GLY A 175 10.64 20.43 22.02
CA GLY A 175 11.14 21.80 22.05
C GLY A 175 11.83 22.27 20.77
N ARG A 176 11.93 21.43 19.72
CA ARG A 176 12.67 21.70 18.47
C ARG A 176 11.87 21.42 17.18
N PRO A 177 10.55 21.72 17.07
CA PRO A 177 9.73 21.35 15.92
C PRO A 177 10.21 22.01 14.61
N GLU A 178 10.68 23.25 14.67
CA GLU A 178 11.24 23.97 13.51
C GLU A 178 12.51 23.29 12.97
N ALA A 179 13.35 22.75 13.85
CA ALA A 179 14.55 22.02 13.45
C ALA A 179 14.22 20.62 12.90
N VAL A 180 13.16 19.97 13.38
CA VAL A 180 12.62 18.73 12.78
C VAL A 180 12.08 19.01 11.37
N ALA A 181 11.39 20.14 11.16
CA ALA A 181 10.95 20.55 9.83
C ALA A 181 12.13 20.90 8.91
N ALA A 182 13.10 21.70 9.37
CA ALA A 182 14.28 22.08 8.60
C ALA A 182 15.12 20.86 8.19
N ALA A 183 15.34 19.90 9.09
CA ALA A 183 16.07 18.66 8.79
C ALA A 183 15.31 17.73 7.82
N MET A 184 13.98 17.82 7.77
CA MET A 184 13.14 17.11 6.80
C MET A 184 13.18 17.76 5.41
N ASP A 185 13.29 19.10 5.35
CA ASP A 185 13.44 19.86 4.10
C ASP A 185 14.87 19.79 3.54
N GLU A 186 15.89 19.81 4.39
CA GLU A 186 17.29 19.44 4.08
C GLU A 186 17.34 17.99 3.57
N ALA A 187 16.64 17.10 4.29
CA ALA A 187 16.20 15.76 3.88
C ALA A 187 15.86 15.63 2.40
N LEU A 188 14.83 16.35 1.96
CA LEU A 188 14.30 16.27 0.60
C LEU A 188 15.18 17.00 -0.42
N SER A 189 15.64 18.21 -0.11
CA SER A 189 16.38 19.08 -1.04
C SER A 189 17.80 18.59 -1.33
N GLY A 190 18.40 17.84 -0.41
CA GLY A 190 19.66 17.14 -0.63
C GLY A 190 19.55 15.93 -1.56
N VAL A 191 18.35 15.45 -1.91
CA VAL A 191 18.18 14.29 -2.78
C VAL A 191 18.36 14.67 -4.25
N ARG A 192 19.42 14.13 -4.86
CA ARG A 192 19.71 14.25 -6.28
C ARG A 192 19.24 13.01 -7.01
N TRP A 193 18.85 13.21 -8.26
CA TRP A 193 18.24 12.18 -9.10
C TRP A 193 18.89 12.18 -10.48
N ASP A 194 18.93 11.03 -11.13
CA ASP A 194 19.15 10.96 -12.57
C ASP A 194 17.99 11.67 -13.31
N GLN A 195 18.24 12.15 -14.53
CA GLN A 195 17.45 13.21 -15.16
C GLN A 195 15.95 12.90 -15.34
N ASN A 196 15.12 13.95 -15.25
CA ASN A 196 13.66 13.94 -15.44
C ASN A 196 12.86 13.05 -14.46
N ALA A 197 13.38 12.81 -13.25
CA ALA A 197 12.71 12.00 -12.24
C ALA A 197 11.35 12.56 -11.75
N PHE A 198 11.24 13.88 -11.53
CA PHE A 198 10.03 14.45 -10.91
C PHE A 198 8.83 14.54 -11.85
N ALA A 199 7.78 13.78 -11.53
CA ALA A 199 6.44 14.16 -11.93
C ALA A 199 5.94 15.28 -11.00
N PRO A 200 5.25 16.33 -11.51
CA PRO A 200 4.61 17.32 -10.65
C PRO A 200 3.68 16.63 -9.66
N ALA A 201 3.79 16.98 -8.38
CA ALA A 201 2.91 16.40 -7.37
C ALA A 201 1.45 16.81 -7.64
N PRO A 202 0.48 15.88 -7.49
CA PRO A 202 -0.92 16.26 -7.49
C PRO A 202 -1.18 17.26 -6.36
N ALA A 203 -2.22 18.08 -6.53
CA ALA A 203 -2.66 19.00 -5.48
C ALA A 203 -2.94 18.26 -4.16
N VAL A 204 -2.95 19.00 -3.06
CA VAL A 204 -3.18 18.44 -1.71
C VAL A 204 -4.64 17.99 -1.56
N THR A 205 -4.93 16.79 -2.06
CA THR A 205 -6.27 16.19 -1.95
C THR A 205 -6.49 15.62 -0.54
N THR A 206 -7.55 16.09 0.09
CA THR A 206 -8.14 15.48 1.29
C THR A 206 -9.35 14.68 0.83
N LEU A 207 -9.35 13.37 1.08
CA LEU A 207 -10.47 12.51 0.73
C LEU A 207 -11.66 12.77 1.66
N ALA A 208 -12.84 13.00 1.07
CA ALA A 208 -14.09 13.09 1.81
C ALA A 208 -14.43 11.74 2.47
N PRO A 209 -15.15 11.71 3.60
CA PRO A 209 -15.65 10.46 4.17
C PRO A 209 -16.65 9.82 3.19
N CYS A 210 -16.54 8.50 2.99
CA CYS A 210 -17.49 7.78 2.15
C CYS A 210 -18.92 7.84 2.71
N PRO A 211 -19.94 7.87 1.84
CA PRO A 211 -21.30 7.51 2.22
C PRO A 211 -21.31 6.13 2.87
N ALA A 212 -22.06 5.98 3.96
CA ALA A 212 -22.15 4.70 4.66
C ALA A 212 -22.69 3.59 3.73
N ASP A 213 -22.01 2.44 3.68
CA ASP A 213 -22.33 1.28 2.82
C ASP A 213 -23.72 0.65 3.09
N GLY A 214 -24.45 1.16 4.10
CA GLY A 214 -25.80 0.76 4.46
C GLY A 214 -25.87 -0.69 4.95
N LYS A 215 -27.04 -1.31 4.80
CA LYS A 215 -27.25 -2.73 5.13
C LYS A 215 -26.92 -3.63 3.93
N ARG A 216 -25.72 -3.48 3.35
CA ARG A 216 -25.24 -4.33 2.25
C ARG A 216 -25.16 -5.77 2.74
N LYS A 217 -25.73 -6.70 1.97
CA LYS A 217 -25.60 -8.15 2.26
C LYS A 217 -24.14 -8.57 2.02
N PRO A 218 -23.53 -9.40 2.89
CA PRO A 218 -22.19 -9.92 2.65
C PRO A 218 -22.10 -10.62 1.30
N ALA A 219 -21.10 -10.27 0.51
CA ALA A 219 -20.86 -10.85 -0.80
C ALA A 219 -20.38 -12.29 -0.64
N LYS A 220 -20.92 -13.21 -1.46
CA LYS A 220 -20.49 -14.60 -1.44
C LYS A 220 -19.10 -14.71 -2.11
N PRO A 221 -18.13 -15.42 -1.52
CA PRO A 221 -16.90 -15.78 -2.20
C PRO A 221 -17.20 -16.46 -3.55
N ALA A 222 -16.38 -16.14 -4.54
CA ALA A 222 -16.40 -16.77 -5.86
C ALA A 222 -15.22 -17.73 -6.00
N ALA A 223 -15.48 -18.92 -6.54
CA ALA A 223 -14.41 -19.73 -7.09
C ALA A 223 -13.81 -18.99 -8.30
N MET A 224 -12.49 -18.94 -8.33
CA MET A 224 -11.72 -18.45 -9.47
C MET A 224 -11.24 -19.66 -10.26
N ASP A 225 -11.53 -19.69 -11.55
CA ASP A 225 -10.90 -20.59 -12.51
C ASP A 225 -9.69 -19.91 -13.15
N THR A 226 -8.90 -20.67 -13.92
CA THR A 226 -7.67 -20.18 -14.56
C THR A 226 -7.93 -19.00 -15.51
N THR A 227 -9.13 -18.88 -16.08
CA THR A 227 -9.49 -17.75 -16.97
C THR A 227 -9.87 -16.49 -16.20
N ASP A 228 -10.45 -16.60 -15.00
CA ASP A 228 -10.61 -15.44 -14.10
C ASP A 228 -9.24 -14.92 -13.65
N VAL A 229 -8.34 -15.81 -13.23
CA VAL A 229 -7.00 -15.44 -12.72
C VAL A 229 -6.18 -14.79 -13.84
N LEU A 230 -6.20 -15.36 -15.05
CA LEU A 230 -5.53 -14.77 -16.21
C LEU A 230 -6.17 -13.44 -16.63
N GLY A 231 -7.50 -13.35 -16.63
CA GLY A 231 -8.22 -12.11 -16.95
C GLY A 231 -7.90 -10.98 -15.96
N ALA A 232 -7.87 -11.29 -14.67
CA ALA A 232 -7.43 -10.36 -13.62
C ALA A 232 -5.98 -9.91 -13.84
N LEU A 233 -5.05 -10.85 -14.05
CA LEU A 233 -3.64 -10.54 -14.30
C LEU A 233 -3.42 -9.64 -15.52
N VAL A 234 -4.16 -9.86 -16.61
CA VAL A 234 -4.10 -9.01 -17.82
C VAL A 234 -4.64 -7.61 -17.53
N VAL A 235 -5.81 -7.50 -16.89
CA VAL A 235 -6.39 -6.22 -16.48
C VAL A 235 -5.45 -5.46 -15.53
N THR A 236 -4.77 -6.15 -14.62
CA THR A 236 -3.89 -5.50 -13.64
C THR A 236 -2.51 -5.19 -14.17
N ALA A 237 -1.99 -5.94 -15.15
CA ALA A 237 -0.80 -5.54 -15.91
C ALA A 237 -1.06 -4.25 -16.72
N ALA A 238 -2.18 -4.19 -17.44
CA ALA A 238 -2.60 -3.00 -18.17
C ALA A 238 -2.87 -1.82 -17.21
N ALA A 239 -3.52 -2.07 -16.07
CA ALA A 239 -3.74 -1.04 -15.05
C ALA A 239 -2.45 -0.61 -14.34
N ALA A 240 -1.45 -1.48 -14.18
CA ALA A 240 -0.15 -1.12 -13.62
C ALA A 240 0.66 -0.22 -14.57
N GLN A 241 0.74 -0.60 -15.85
CA GLN A 241 1.31 0.25 -16.91
C GLN A 241 0.60 1.62 -16.94
N LYS A 242 -0.73 1.63 -17.03
CA LYS A 242 -1.50 2.89 -17.03
C LYS A 242 -1.36 3.67 -15.71
N SER A 243 -1.18 3.03 -14.56
CA SER A 243 -0.94 3.73 -13.27
C SER A 243 0.45 4.35 -13.15
N ALA A 244 1.43 3.88 -13.93
CA ALA A 244 2.74 4.53 -13.99
C ALA A 244 2.63 5.88 -14.73
N GLU A 245 1.85 5.91 -15.81
CA GLU A 245 1.69 7.05 -16.72
C GLU A 245 0.56 8.03 -16.30
N THR A 246 -0.52 7.52 -15.72
CA THR A 246 -1.72 8.28 -15.34
C THR A 246 -1.91 8.24 -13.81
N PRO A 247 -2.02 9.40 -13.13
CA PRO A 247 -2.40 9.46 -11.72
C PRO A 247 -3.77 8.79 -11.45
N LEU A 248 -4.02 8.40 -10.19
CA LEU A 248 -5.35 7.97 -9.80
C LEU A 248 -6.29 9.18 -9.73
N ASP A 249 -7.52 9.04 -10.23
CA ASP A 249 -8.53 10.07 -10.02
C ASP A 249 -9.02 10.02 -8.57
N LEU A 250 -8.57 11.00 -7.78
CA LEU A 250 -8.98 11.18 -6.39
C LEU A 250 -10.18 12.11 -6.23
N ALA A 251 -10.68 12.76 -7.29
CA ALA A 251 -11.86 13.63 -7.21
C ALA A 251 -13.14 12.82 -6.97
N HIS A 252 -13.18 11.60 -7.51
CA HIS A 252 -14.26 10.64 -7.30
C HIS A 252 -13.91 9.56 -6.27
N ALA A 253 -12.95 9.85 -5.38
CA ALA A 253 -12.51 8.95 -4.32
C ALA A 253 -12.96 9.40 -2.92
N CYS A 254 -13.25 8.44 -2.04
CA CYS A 254 -13.63 8.69 -0.66
C CYS A 254 -12.94 7.72 0.32
N LEU A 255 -12.79 8.14 1.58
CA LEU A 255 -12.17 7.37 2.65
C LEU A 255 -13.24 6.77 3.58
N VAL A 256 -13.17 5.47 3.87
CA VAL A 256 -14.13 4.80 4.77
C VAL A 256 -13.85 5.19 6.22
N ALA A 257 -14.80 5.88 6.85
CA ALA A 257 -14.75 6.23 8.25
C ALA A 257 -14.72 4.97 9.15
N GLY A 258 -13.86 4.97 10.18
CA GLY A 258 -13.74 3.86 11.13
C GLY A 258 -13.03 2.60 10.61
N ALA A 259 -12.50 2.61 9.37
CA ALA A 259 -11.70 1.49 8.86
C ALA A 259 -10.36 1.33 9.61
N TYR A 260 -9.77 2.45 10.02
CA TYR A 260 -8.54 2.51 10.82
C TYR A 260 -8.82 2.28 12.31
N THR A 261 -8.07 1.36 12.93
CA THR A 261 -7.89 1.28 14.40
C THR A 261 -6.41 1.02 14.72
N PRO A 262 -5.90 1.30 15.94
CA PRO A 262 -4.48 1.04 16.27
C PRO A 262 -4.06 -0.44 16.11
N GLU A 263 -5.01 -1.36 16.32
CA GLU A 263 -4.84 -2.80 16.15
C GLU A 263 -4.85 -3.18 14.66
N ARG A 264 -5.60 -2.44 13.83
CA ARG A 264 -5.76 -2.64 12.38
C ARG A 264 -5.47 -1.32 11.64
N PRO A 265 -4.19 -0.96 11.44
CA PRO A 265 -3.75 0.31 10.84
C PRO A 265 -3.92 0.30 9.30
N ILE A 266 -5.09 -0.10 8.83
CA ILE A 266 -5.48 -0.11 7.42
C ILE A 266 -6.41 1.06 7.12
N GLN A 267 -6.42 1.51 5.88
CA GLN A 267 -7.40 2.47 5.38
C GLN A 267 -8.07 1.89 4.14
N ILE A 268 -9.37 2.12 3.98
CA ILE A 268 -10.14 1.66 2.83
C ILE A 268 -10.57 2.90 2.04
N VAL A 269 -10.17 2.96 0.77
CA VAL A 269 -10.49 4.04 -0.16
C VAL A 269 -11.35 3.48 -1.29
N HIS A 270 -12.51 4.08 -1.54
CA HIS A 270 -13.38 3.74 -2.65
C HIS A 270 -13.21 4.73 -3.78
N PHE A 271 -13.34 4.24 -5.01
CA PHE A 271 -13.41 5.04 -6.23
C PHE A 271 -14.77 4.79 -6.87
N ALA A 272 -15.47 5.86 -7.19
CA ALA A 272 -16.74 5.83 -7.91
C ALA A 272 -16.56 6.19 -9.38
N ASP A 273 -17.37 5.58 -10.24
CA ASP A 273 -17.60 6.05 -11.61
C ASP A 273 -18.22 7.46 -11.56
N PRO A 274 -17.65 8.47 -12.24
CA PRO A 274 -18.20 9.84 -12.23
C PRO A 274 -19.63 9.92 -12.76
N ASP A 275 -19.99 9.12 -13.78
CA ASP A 275 -21.28 9.24 -14.46
C ASP A 275 -22.44 8.60 -13.68
N SER A 276 -22.19 7.46 -13.02
CA SER A 276 -23.23 6.73 -12.28
C SER A 276 -23.08 6.70 -10.76
N GLY A 277 -21.99 7.26 -10.20
CA GLY A 277 -21.70 7.27 -8.77
C GLY A 277 -21.47 5.88 -8.15
N ARG A 278 -21.36 4.82 -8.97
CA ARG A 278 -21.21 3.43 -8.49
C ARG A 278 -19.75 3.15 -8.15
N ARG A 279 -19.53 2.43 -7.05
CA ARG A 279 -18.20 1.91 -6.65
C ARG A 279 -17.64 1.01 -7.74
N GLU A 280 -16.54 1.40 -8.37
CA GLU A 280 -15.82 0.58 -9.38
C GLU A 280 -14.62 -0.15 -8.78
N ARG A 281 -13.93 0.51 -7.83
CA ARG A 281 -12.69 0.03 -7.23
C ARG A 281 -12.66 0.32 -5.73
N THR A 282 -11.97 -0.54 -4.98
CA THR A 282 -11.62 -0.31 -3.58
C THR A 282 -10.15 -0.64 -3.39
N LEU A 283 -9.38 0.32 -2.87
CA LEU A 283 -8.03 0.07 -2.38
C LEU A 283 -8.07 -0.09 -0.85
N VAL A 284 -7.56 -1.20 -0.35
CA VAL A 284 -7.28 -1.39 1.08
C VAL A 284 -5.80 -1.14 1.27
N LEU A 285 -5.44 0.01 1.81
CA LEU A 285 -4.07 0.46 1.97
C LEU A 285 -3.40 -0.30 3.13
N LEU A 286 -2.24 -0.92 2.88
CA LEU A 286 -1.56 -1.85 3.80
C LEU A 286 -0.17 -1.33 4.20
N GLY A 287 0.06 -1.14 5.50
CA GLY A 287 1.35 -0.64 6.01
C GLY A 287 1.71 0.73 5.41
N ASP A 288 3.01 1.05 5.37
CA ASP A 288 3.54 2.35 4.97
C ASP A 288 4.49 2.31 3.75
N ALA A 289 4.56 1.17 3.06
CA ALA A 289 5.42 0.94 1.89
C ALA A 289 4.65 0.95 0.54
N GLY A 290 3.43 1.49 0.52
CA GLY A 290 2.62 1.56 -0.70
C GLY A 290 2.00 0.25 -1.15
N ALA A 291 2.01 -0.79 -0.30
CA ALA A 291 1.26 -2.01 -0.55
C ALA A 291 -0.25 -1.78 -0.39
N ALA A 292 -1.07 -2.50 -1.15
CA ALA A 292 -2.52 -2.42 -1.05
C ALA A 292 -3.21 -3.72 -1.51
N LEU A 293 -4.41 -4.00 -0.99
CA LEU A 293 -5.36 -4.83 -1.74
C LEU A 293 -6.10 -3.97 -2.76
N ASP A 294 -6.37 -4.54 -3.92
CA ASP A 294 -7.07 -3.88 -5.02
C ASP A 294 -8.29 -4.74 -5.39
N ILE A 295 -9.49 -4.28 -5.02
CA ILE A 295 -10.75 -4.96 -5.34
C ILE A 295 -11.38 -4.21 -6.51
N SER A 296 -11.58 -4.91 -7.63
CA SER A 296 -12.14 -4.35 -8.86
C SER A 296 -12.98 -5.38 -9.62
N SER A 297 -13.84 -4.92 -10.53
CA SER A 297 -14.62 -5.80 -11.39
C SER A 297 -13.77 -6.40 -12.51
N SER A 298 -13.60 -7.72 -12.52
CA SER A 298 -13.01 -8.43 -13.65
C SER A 298 -14.09 -8.67 -14.72
N PRO A 299 -13.84 -8.31 -16.00
CA PRO A 299 -14.70 -8.71 -17.11
C PRO A 299 -14.65 -10.24 -17.25
N SER A 300 -15.81 -10.88 -17.48
CA SER A 300 -15.85 -12.33 -17.69
C SER A 300 -15.54 -12.65 -19.15
N LEU A 301 -14.39 -13.29 -19.39
CA LEU A 301 -13.97 -13.74 -20.72
C LEU A 301 -14.91 -14.79 -21.35
N GLN A 302 -15.81 -15.38 -20.55
CA GLN A 302 -16.79 -16.39 -20.98
C GLN A 302 -18.23 -15.84 -21.02
N GLY A 303 -18.43 -14.52 -20.96
CA GLY A 303 -19.77 -13.89 -20.98
C GLY A 303 -20.60 -14.11 -19.70
N GLY A 304 -19.97 -14.58 -18.61
CA GLY A 304 -20.61 -14.68 -17.30
C GLY A 304 -20.81 -13.32 -16.64
N LYS A 305 -21.46 -13.32 -15.46
CA LYS A 305 -21.50 -12.11 -14.62
C LYS A 305 -20.08 -11.72 -14.19
N PRO A 306 -19.74 -10.41 -14.15
CA PRO A 306 -18.43 -9.98 -13.66
C PRO A 306 -18.24 -10.42 -12.21
N LYS A 307 -17.02 -10.85 -11.88
CA LYS A 307 -16.58 -11.17 -10.52
C LYS A 307 -15.79 -10.00 -9.97
N TYR A 308 -15.86 -9.77 -8.67
CA TYR A 308 -15.06 -8.75 -7.99
C TYR A 308 -13.79 -9.41 -7.49
N VAL A 309 -12.69 -9.24 -8.22
CA VAL A 309 -11.42 -9.88 -7.93
C VAL A 309 -10.63 -9.02 -6.94
N MET A 310 -10.06 -9.66 -5.94
CA MET A 310 -9.21 -9.06 -4.92
C MET A 310 -7.76 -9.41 -5.23
N GLY A 311 -7.03 -8.43 -5.75
CA GLY A 311 -5.59 -8.47 -5.90
C GLY A 311 -4.85 -7.97 -4.65
N LYS A 312 -3.57 -8.29 -4.58
CA LYS A 312 -2.60 -7.73 -3.63
C LYS A 312 -1.46 -7.13 -4.46
N ARG A 313 -1.27 -5.81 -4.33
CA ARG A 313 -0.18 -5.02 -4.92
C ARG A 313 0.89 -4.84 -3.85
N GLU A 314 2.12 -5.27 -4.14
CA GLU A 314 3.29 -5.09 -3.28
C GLU A 314 4.43 -4.43 -4.09
N GLY A 315 5.64 -4.39 -3.56
CA GLY A 315 6.77 -3.66 -4.14
C GLY A 315 7.06 -4.02 -5.60
N GLY A 316 7.56 -3.05 -6.37
CA GLY A 316 7.87 -3.22 -7.78
C GLY A 316 6.62 -3.24 -8.66
N ASP A 317 6.56 -4.20 -9.58
CA ASP A 317 5.39 -4.50 -10.42
C ASP A 317 4.63 -5.74 -9.90
N SER A 318 4.80 -6.05 -8.60
CA SER A 318 4.28 -7.27 -7.97
C SER A 318 2.76 -7.21 -7.78
N TYR A 319 2.07 -8.14 -8.43
CA TYR A 319 0.64 -8.36 -8.28
C TYR A 319 0.35 -9.84 -8.09
N SER A 320 -0.47 -10.17 -7.09
CA SER A 320 -0.99 -11.53 -6.89
C SER A 320 -2.51 -11.50 -6.65
N VAL A 321 -3.23 -12.47 -7.23
CA VAL A 321 -4.67 -12.63 -6.98
C VAL A 321 -4.85 -13.40 -5.67
N VAL A 322 -5.53 -12.82 -4.68
CA VAL A 322 -5.73 -13.42 -3.35
C VAL A 322 -7.17 -13.87 -3.08
N GLY A 323 -8.13 -13.54 -3.95
CA GLY A 323 -9.50 -14.05 -3.87
C GLY A 323 -10.46 -13.36 -4.83
N ALA A 324 -11.74 -13.77 -4.82
CA ALA A 324 -12.81 -13.10 -5.55
C ALA A 324 -14.17 -13.24 -4.87
N PHE A 325 -15.09 -12.33 -5.20
CA PHE A 325 -16.46 -12.29 -4.73
C PHE A 325 -17.45 -12.23 -5.90
N LYS A 326 -18.68 -12.75 -5.68
CA LYS A 326 -19.77 -12.75 -6.68
C LYS A 326 -20.49 -11.40 -6.79
N ASP A 327 -20.38 -10.60 -5.74
CA ASP A 327 -20.97 -9.27 -5.57
C ASP A 327 -19.90 -8.37 -4.92
N TRP A 328 -20.13 -7.05 -4.87
CA TRP A 328 -19.25 -6.13 -4.15
C TRP A 328 -19.22 -6.49 -2.64
N PRO A 329 -18.07 -6.87 -2.04
CA PRO A 329 -17.97 -7.07 -0.59
C PRO A 329 -18.30 -5.77 0.15
N SER A 330 -18.90 -5.91 1.33
CA SER A 330 -19.18 -4.76 2.20
C SER A 330 -17.94 -4.33 2.97
N ASP A 331 -17.94 -3.08 3.42
CA ASP A 331 -16.78 -2.49 4.11
C ASP A 331 -16.44 -3.28 5.39
N GLN A 332 -17.46 -3.74 6.12
CA GLN A 332 -17.28 -4.63 7.28
C GLN A 332 -16.69 -5.98 6.88
N GLN A 333 -17.11 -6.57 5.75
CA GLN A 333 -16.58 -7.83 5.26
C GLN A 333 -15.11 -7.72 4.85
N ILE A 334 -14.70 -6.57 4.29
CA ILE A 334 -13.29 -6.26 4.02
C ILE A 334 -12.52 -6.14 5.35
N LEU A 335 -13.05 -5.43 6.34
CA LEU A 335 -12.45 -5.29 7.68
C LEU A 335 -12.36 -6.62 8.45
N ASP A 336 -13.20 -7.60 8.12
CA ASP A 336 -13.20 -8.94 8.70
C ASP A 336 -12.07 -9.84 8.16
N LEU A 337 -11.55 -9.58 6.94
CA LEU A 337 -10.36 -10.27 6.40
C LEU A 337 -9.08 -10.02 7.23
N PHE A 338 -9.09 -8.98 8.07
CA PHE A 338 -7.99 -8.56 8.92
C PHE A 338 -8.24 -8.81 10.42
N LYS A 339 -9.36 -9.46 10.78
CA LYS A 339 -9.57 -9.96 12.14
C LYS A 339 -8.79 -11.27 12.30
N ARG A 340 -7.91 -11.32 13.30
CA ARG A 340 -7.21 -12.52 13.78
C ARG A 340 -7.67 -12.81 15.20
#